data_AF-A0AAN7GGD2-F1
#
_entry.id   AF-A0AAN7GGD2-F1
#
_cell.length_a   1.000
_cell.length_b   1.000
_cell.length_c   1.000
_cell.angle_alpha   90.00
_cell.angle_beta   90.00
_cell.angle_gamma   90.00
#
_symmetry.space_group_name_H-M   'P 1'
#
loop_
_entity.id
_entity.type
_entity.pdbx_description
1 polymer ?
#
loop_
_entity_poly.entity_id
_entity_poly.type
_entity_poly.pdbx_seq_one_letter_code
_entity_poly.pdbx_strand_id
1 'polypeptide(L)'
;MKLKYNEDEADTKASEICTLWDLYLRDPNWHPFITTEVDGKVEKSIRRDDEKLKRLREQIGEGACTAVITALMEINQFNPSGKSYPVCELWNYREGRKATLKEGVEVLLDFWNAQKRM
;
A
#
# COMPACT_ATOMS: atom_id res chain seq x y z
N MET A 1 -27.69 -9.05 4.48
CA MET A 1 -26.34 -8.74 5.01
C MET A 1 -26.49 -7.55 5.94
N LYS A 2 -26.11 -7.63 7.22
CA LYS A 2 -26.10 -6.44 8.09
C LYS A 2 -24.75 -5.75 7.91
N LEU A 3 -24.76 -4.50 7.46
CA LEU A 3 -23.56 -3.69 7.34
C LEU A 3 -23.05 -3.36 8.75
N LYS A 4 -21.72 -3.41 8.93
CA LYS A 4 -21.07 -3.12 10.22
C LYS A 4 -21.07 -1.63 10.54
N TYR A 5 -21.08 -0.79 9.52
CA TYR A 5 -21.08 0.67 9.57
C TYR A 5 -22.15 1.21 8.62
N ASN A 6 -22.71 2.39 8.92
CA ASN A 6 -23.45 3.16 7.91
C ASN A 6 -22.48 3.80 6.90
N GLU A 7 -22.99 4.46 5.87
CA GLU A 7 -22.16 4.98 4.75
C GLU A 7 -21.12 6.01 5.21
N ASP A 8 -21.53 7.03 5.97
CA ASP A 8 -20.63 8.07 6.48
C ASP A 8 -19.56 7.52 7.44
N GLU A 9 -19.95 6.57 8.30
CA GLU A 9 -19.03 5.88 9.21
C GLU A 9 -18.09 4.93 8.47
N ALA A 10 -18.55 4.30 7.38
CA ALA A 10 -17.76 3.37 6.61
C ALA A 10 -16.56 4.05 5.95
N ASP A 11 -16.76 5.22 5.34
CA ASP A 11 -15.67 5.98 4.70
C ASP A 11 -14.64 6.45 5.73
N THR A 12 -15.10 6.98 6.86
CA THR A 12 -14.22 7.41 7.96
C THR A 12 -13.40 6.23 8.48
N LYS A 13 -14.05 5.09 8.74
CA LYS A 13 -13.37 3.88 9.23
C LYS A 13 -12.43 3.28 8.19
N ALA A 14 -12.81 3.28 6.92
CA ALA A 14 -11.94 2.83 5.84
C ALA A 14 -10.67 3.67 5.78
N SER A 15 -10.78 5.00 5.89
CA SER A 15 -9.64 5.91 5.92
C SER A 15 -8.71 5.62 7.12
N GLU A 16 -9.26 5.53 8.33
CA GLU A 16 -8.49 5.21 9.54
C GLU A 16 -7.72 3.88 9.41
N ILE A 17 -8.39 2.84 8.88
CA ILE A 17 -7.80 1.52 8.69
C ILE A 17 -6.71 1.58 7.62
N CYS A 18 -6.97 2.22 6.47
CA CYS A 18 -5.97 2.37 5.42
C CYS A 18 -4.72 3.11 5.91
N THR A 19 -4.88 4.19 6.68
CA THR A 19 -3.74 4.92 7.26
C THR A 19 -2.95 4.05 8.25
N LEU A 20 -3.62 3.29 9.10
CA LEU A 20 -2.95 2.37 10.03
C LEU A 20 -2.13 1.30 9.28
N TRP A 21 -2.69 0.73 8.21
CA TRP A 21 -2.01 -0.29 7.43
C TRP A 21 -0.87 0.27 6.59
N ASP A 22 -0.99 1.49 6.04
CA ASP A 22 0.14 2.18 5.40
C ASP A 22 1.30 2.38 6.39
N LEU A 23 1.02 2.74 7.66
CA LEU A 23 2.05 2.83 8.70
C LEU A 23 2.71 1.48 8.99
N TYR A 24 1.94 0.39 9.06
CA TYR A 24 2.50 -0.94 9.24
C TYR A 24 3.34 -1.38 8.05
N LEU A 25 2.88 -1.14 6.83
CA LEU A 25 3.61 -1.44 5.59
C LEU A 25 4.95 -0.70 5.51
N ARG A 26 5.08 0.44 6.19
CA ARG A 26 6.30 1.24 6.30
C ARG A 26 7.21 0.86 7.47
N ASP A 27 6.75 0.01 8.40
CA ASP A 27 7.52 -0.37 9.58
C ASP A 27 8.63 -1.37 9.21
N PRO A 28 9.91 -1.01 9.35
CA PRO A 28 11.03 -1.90 9.04
C PRO A 28 11.12 -3.11 9.99
N ASN A 29 10.45 -3.05 11.16
CA ASN A 29 10.44 -4.14 12.14
C ASN A 29 9.34 -5.16 11.87
N TRP A 30 8.35 -4.84 11.04
CA TRP A 30 7.30 -5.78 10.66
C TRP A 30 7.60 -6.37 9.28
N HIS A 31 8.15 -7.58 9.28
CA HIS A 31 8.51 -8.31 8.07
C HIS A 31 7.89 -9.72 8.08
N PRO A 32 6.58 -9.84 7.74
CA PRO A 32 5.83 -11.09 7.86
C PRO A 32 6.14 -12.08 6.72
N PHE A 33 7.40 -12.22 6.33
CA PHE A 33 7.84 -13.12 5.28
C PHE A 33 8.51 -14.38 5.86
N ILE A 34 8.27 -15.49 5.18
CA ILE A 34 9.00 -16.74 5.28
C ILE A 34 9.77 -16.94 3.98
N THR A 35 11.01 -17.39 4.12
CA THR A 35 11.86 -17.75 2.99
C THR A 35 11.83 -19.25 2.83
N THR A 36 11.46 -19.74 1.65
CA THR A 36 11.44 -21.15 1.29
C THR A 36 12.28 -21.38 0.05
N GLU A 37 13.02 -22.48 0.02
CA GLU A 37 13.74 -22.91 -1.17
C GLU A 37 12.87 -23.94 -1.92
N VAL A 38 12.54 -23.64 -3.17
CA VAL A 38 11.78 -24.52 -4.06
C VAL A 38 12.58 -24.62 -5.37
N ASP A 39 12.97 -25.83 -5.75
CA ASP A 39 13.75 -26.11 -6.97
C ASP A 39 15.05 -25.27 -7.11
N GLY A 40 15.75 -25.04 -5.99
CA GLY A 40 16.98 -24.24 -5.95
C GLY A 40 16.77 -22.73 -6.07
N LYS A 41 15.52 -22.27 -6.10
CA LYS A 41 15.15 -20.85 -6.08
C LYS A 41 14.63 -20.46 -4.70
N VAL A 42 15.19 -19.38 -4.17
CA VAL A 42 14.74 -18.78 -2.91
C VAL A 42 13.50 -17.93 -3.18
N GLU A 43 12.36 -18.35 -2.65
CA GLU A 43 11.10 -17.62 -2.74
C GLU A 43 10.65 -17.12 -1.38
N LYS A 44 10.07 -15.91 -1.35
CA LYS A 44 9.49 -15.32 -0.14
C LYS A 44 7.97 -15.43 -0.21
N SER A 45 7.37 -15.97 0.84
CA SER A 45 5.91 -16.06 1.02
C SER A 45 5.49 -15.40 2.33
N ILE A 46 4.21 -15.03 2.45
CA ILE A 46 3.69 -14.43 3.68
C ILE A 46 3.46 -15.50 4.76
N ARG A 47 3.84 -15.18 6.01
CA ARG A 47 3.58 -16.01 7.19
C ARG A 47 2.08 -16.13 7.42
N ARG A 48 1.55 -17.36 7.35
CA ARG A 48 0.13 -17.63 7.60
C ARG A 48 -0.30 -17.33 9.04
N ASP A 49 0.64 -17.37 9.97
CA ASP A 49 0.41 -17.17 11.39
C ASP A 49 0.60 -15.72 11.87
N ASP A 50 0.84 -14.76 10.96
CA ASP A 50 1.00 -13.35 11.33
C ASP A 50 -0.25 -12.78 12.02
N GLU A 51 -0.06 -12.33 13.25
CA GLU A 51 -1.14 -11.87 14.12
C GLU A 51 -1.84 -10.61 13.62
N LYS A 52 -1.13 -9.69 12.93
CA LYS A 52 -1.75 -8.49 12.38
C LYS A 52 -2.67 -8.87 11.22
N LEU A 53 -2.21 -9.74 10.30
CA LEU A 53 -3.00 -10.18 9.15
C LEU A 53 -4.21 -11.02 9.56
N LYS A 54 -4.08 -11.89 10.58
CA LYS A 54 -5.23 -12.61 11.17
C LYS A 54 -6.29 -11.65 11.68
N ARG A 55 -5.88 -10.65 12.48
CA ARG A 55 -6.81 -9.63 13.02
C ARG A 55 -7.50 -8.84 11.91
N LEU A 56 -6.80 -8.48 10.84
CA LEU A 56 -7.39 -7.79 9.69
C LEU A 56 -8.51 -8.61 9.05
N ARG A 57 -8.22 -9.89 8.79
CA ARG A 57 -9.17 -10.83 8.20
C ARG A 57 -10.41 -10.99 9.07
N GLU A 58 -10.24 -11.10 10.39
CA GLU A 58 -11.35 -11.23 11.35
C GLU A 58 -12.17 -9.93 11.45
N GLN A 59 -11.52 -8.77 11.44
CA GLN A 59 -12.20 -7.49 11.67
C GLN A 59 -12.90 -6.93 10.43
N ILE A 60 -12.30 -7.09 9.25
CA ILE A 60 -12.70 -6.42 8.00
C ILE A 60 -13.03 -7.43 6.90
N GLY A 61 -12.32 -8.56 6.84
CA GLY A 61 -12.58 -9.63 5.89
C GLY A 61 -11.42 -9.94 4.96
N GLU A 62 -11.61 -10.95 4.11
CA GLU A 62 -10.56 -11.48 3.23
C GLU A 62 -10.06 -10.45 2.22
N GLY A 63 -10.96 -9.62 1.66
CA GLY A 63 -10.58 -8.63 0.65
C GLY A 63 -9.52 -7.64 1.14
N ALA A 64 -9.67 -7.14 2.38
CA ALA A 64 -8.69 -6.25 3.00
C ALA A 64 -7.36 -6.96 3.28
N CYS A 65 -7.42 -8.21 3.76
CA CYS A 65 -6.23 -9.02 4.00
C CYS A 65 -5.45 -9.28 2.71
N THR A 66 -6.14 -9.66 1.63
CA THR A 66 -5.55 -9.84 0.29
C THR A 66 -4.90 -8.55 -0.21
N ALA A 67 -5.56 -7.39 -0.08
CA ALA A 67 -4.98 -6.12 -0.51
C ALA A 67 -3.65 -5.79 0.21
N VAL A 68 -3.59 -5.99 1.53
CA VAL A 68 -2.35 -5.79 2.31
C VAL A 68 -1.27 -6.80 1.92
N ILE A 69 -1.63 -8.07 1.71
CA ILE A 69 -0.70 -9.11 1.26
C ILE A 69 -0.10 -8.76 -0.10
N THR A 70 -0.93 -8.29 -1.04
CA THR A 70 -0.48 -7.84 -2.36
C THR A 70 0.51 -6.68 -2.23
N ALA A 71 0.17 -5.64 -1.45
CA ALA A 71 1.06 -4.51 -1.22
C ALA A 71 2.41 -4.93 -0.60
N LEU A 72 2.40 -5.84 0.38
CA LEU A 72 3.62 -6.40 0.96
C LEU A 72 4.49 -7.10 -0.10
N MET A 73 3.87 -7.93 -0.95
CA MET A 73 4.58 -8.64 -2.01
C MET A 73 5.20 -7.67 -3.03
N GLU A 74 4.46 -6.65 -3.44
CA GLU A 74 4.93 -5.60 -4.36
C GLU A 74 6.12 -4.83 -3.78
N ILE A 75 6.04 -4.40 -2.52
CA ILE A 75 7.15 -3.72 -1.82
C ILE A 75 8.39 -4.61 -1.78
N ASN A 76 8.23 -5.90 -1.44
CA ASN A 76 9.35 -6.82 -1.38
C ASN A 76 9.94 -7.14 -2.77
N GLN A 77 9.13 -7.17 -3.83
CA GLN A 77 9.61 -7.34 -5.20
C GLN A 77 10.40 -6.12 -5.68
N PHE A 78 9.92 -4.92 -5.38
CA PHE A 78 10.56 -3.68 -5.80
C PHE A 78 11.82 -3.36 -5.01
N ASN A 79 11.81 -3.62 -3.69
CA ASN A 79 12.91 -3.31 -2.79
C ASN A 79 13.19 -4.45 -1.80
N PRO A 80 13.81 -5.57 -2.26
CA PRO A 80 14.02 -6.75 -1.43
C PRO A 80 14.91 -6.52 -0.21
N SER A 81 15.81 -5.52 -0.28
CA SER A 81 16.81 -5.17 0.73
C SER A 81 16.40 -3.96 1.59
N GLY A 82 15.55 -3.06 1.10
CA GLY A 82 15.19 -1.81 1.76
C GLY A 82 13.98 -1.90 2.69
N LYS A 83 13.89 -3.00 3.45
CA LYS A 83 13.13 -3.18 4.71
C LYS A 83 11.92 -2.24 4.88
N SER A 84 10.93 -2.32 4.00
CA SER A 84 9.63 -1.64 4.15
C SER A 84 9.56 -0.17 3.69
N TYR A 85 10.49 0.37 2.88
CA TYR A 85 10.28 1.70 2.28
C TYR A 85 9.61 1.59 0.91
N PRO A 86 8.29 1.87 0.80
CA PRO A 86 7.67 2.09 -0.51
C PRO A 86 8.32 3.34 -1.12
N VAL A 87 8.92 3.19 -2.30
CA VAL A 87 9.37 4.35 -3.06
C VAL A 87 8.13 5.02 -3.60
N CYS A 88 7.81 6.21 -3.08
CA CYS A 88 6.69 7.00 -3.58
C CYS A 88 6.96 7.35 -5.05
N GLU A 89 6.06 6.94 -5.93
CA GLU A 89 6.06 7.34 -7.33
C GLU A 89 4.92 8.31 -7.61
N LEU A 90 5.19 9.33 -8.42
CA LEU A 90 4.11 10.14 -8.98
C LEU A 90 3.33 9.26 -9.97
N TRP A 91 2.01 9.22 -9.82
CA TRP A 91 1.12 8.44 -10.66
C TRP A 91 0.23 9.34 -11.51
N ASN A 92 0.17 9.09 -12.82
CA ASN A 92 -0.77 9.74 -13.71
C ASN A 92 -2.07 8.93 -13.74
N TYR A 93 -3.05 9.35 -12.96
CA TYR A 93 -4.35 8.68 -12.86
C TYR A 93 -5.12 8.63 -14.19
N ARG A 94 -4.95 9.65 -15.05
CA ARG A 94 -5.59 9.69 -16.38
C ARG A 94 -5.04 8.59 -17.28
N GLU A 95 -3.73 8.38 -17.23
CA GLU A 95 -3.02 7.43 -18.09
C GLU A 95 -2.85 6.05 -17.46
N GLY A 96 -3.19 5.89 -16.17
CA GLY A 96 -3.09 4.61 -15.45
C GLY A 96 -1.66 4.09 -15.32
N ARG A 97 -0.65 4.97 -15.28
CA ARG A 97 0.77 4.62 -15.20
C ARG A 97 1.57 5.62 -14.36
N LYS A 98 2.82 5.29 -14.05
CA LYS A 98 3.79 6.21 -13.46
C LYS A 98 3.87 7.50 -14.29
N ALA A 99 3.79 8.64 -13.62
CA ALA A 99 3.97 9.94 -14.22
C ALA A 99 5.42 10.13 -14.65
N THR A 100 5.60 10.78 -15.79
CA THR A 100 6.88 11.23 -16.31
C THR A 100 7.33 12.50 -15.59
N LEU A 101 8.64 12.78 -15.64
CA LEU A 101 9.19 14.03 -15.11
C LEU A 101 8.54 15.26 -15.77
N LYS A 102 8.27 15.18 -17.09
CA LYS A 102 7.63 16.26 -17.84
C LYS A 102 6.24 16.56 -17.29
N GLU A 103 5.39 15.54 -17.12
CA GLU A 103 4.04 15.69 -16.56
C GLU A 103 4.10 16.32 -15.15
N GLY A 104 5.05 15.91 -14.31
CA GLY A 104 5.26 16.50 -12.99
C GLY A 104 5.66 17.99 -13.03
N VAL A 105 6.58 18.35 -13.92
CA VAL A 105 7.03 19.75 -14.09
C VAL A 105 5.92 20.64 -14.64
N GLU A 106 5.11 20.15 -15.58
CA GLU A 106 3.97 20.87 -16.14
C GLU A 106 2.97 21.25 -15.03
N VAL A 107 2.61 20.29 -14.16
CA VAL A 107 1.71 20.55 -13.02
C VAL A 107 2.30 21.59 -12.06
N LEU A 108 3.59 21.49 -11.72
CA LEU A 108 4.25 22.46 -10.85
C LEU A 108 4.26 23.88 -11.45
N LEU A 109 4.48 23.98 -12.77
CA LEU A 109 4.48 25.25 -13.49
C LEU A 109 3.09 25.89 -13.51
N ASP A 110 2.04 25.09 -13.71
CA ASP A 110 0.65 25.56 -13.66
C ASP A 110 0.29 26.11 -12.28
N PHE A 111 0.65 25.40 -11.20
CA PHE A 111 0.47 25.89 -9.84
C PHE A 111 1.20 27.20 -9.59
N TRP A 112 2.47 27.29 -10.00
CA TRP A 112 3.27 28.50 -9.85
C TRP A 112 2.66 29.71 -10.59
N ASN A 113 2.18 29.50 -11.81
CA ASN A 113 1.56 30.55 -12.61
C ASN A 113 0.22 31.00 -12.03
N ALA A 114 -0.58 30.08 -11.47
CA ALA A 114 -1.83 30.42 -10.79
C ALA A 114 -1.58 31.30 -9.56
N GLN A 115 -0.55 30.99 -8.77
CA GLN A 115 -0.17 31.79 -7.59
C GLN A 115 0.26 33.22 -7.94
N LYS A 116 0.93 33.42 -9.09
CA LYS A 116 1.33 34.75 -9.57
C LYS A 116 0.19 35.63 -10.09
N ARG A 117 -0.99 35.04 -10.33
CA ARG A 117 -2.17 35.74 -10.85
C ARG A 117 -3.15 36.16 -9.75
N MET A 118 -2.86 35.77 -8.50
CA MET A 118 -3.51 36.30 -7.28
C MET A 118 -2.73 37.51 -6.76
#